data_AF-A0A4W5P4H5-F1
#
_entry.id   AF-A0A4W5P4H5-F1
#
_cell.length_a   1.000
_cell.length_b   1.000
_cell.length_c   1.000
_cell.angle_alpha   90.00
_cell.angle_beta   90.00
_cell.angle_gamma   90.00
#
_symmetry.space_group_name_H-M   'P 1'
#
loop_
_entity.id
_entity.type
_entity.pdbx_description
1 polymer ?
#
loop_
_entity_poly.entity_id
_entity_poly.type
_entity_poly.pdbx_seq_one_letter_code
_entity_poly.pdbx_strand_id
1 'polypeptide(L)'
;MIRGKPDEDEYWNSSKFKAFTFDDEDDDFTRLKESKRAVNSIRSLVEEEDEEDDVEKVSWSGEPVGSISWSVKETASSIRSTGEVRDQSFPKINTAPSLPKNSSGYSLSSLFKGKAKTGSFQSFSESFGETSIRNYAPELRKPKSEYKDYVSDWTPEETVKRMQQGKVYSLEKFRSLQDKLLLLDEAVNAHDGNVITAVLIYLKKSLSKENLFRELITREIALRHYIHFLKEIEEQKLLVELFKSLDRTEDMALMQYRDHLNIRDENKRRDFLKSCLSLPFSPDDATHVQDHYTLLERQIIIEANDKQVESSGQADIFKKYPRKASILNMPIITTLYYSCFYHYGESDGTYSSPANIRKTFRISDKQFLLTCLGARAKLKAWFDVDALFTTKNWLGYTKKRSPIGFHRIVDILQKNNAPVQVLQEYVNLVEDAEQKISLAQKYKCHDVIINTYRDLKDRQQLIVYRGKVERGSSEYRKIEEILSNSQIRWKN
;
A
#
# COMPACT_ATOMS: atom_id res chain seq x y z
N MET A 1 -1.20 2.77 -55.53
CA MET A 1 -0.20 2.95 -54.47
C MET A 1 -0.61 4.16 -53.64
N ILE A 2 -1.04 3.96 -52.38
CA ILE A 2 -0.99 4.91 -51.25
C ILE A 2 -1.26 4.08 -49.98
N ARG A 3 -0.47 4.34 -48.95
CA ARG A 3 -0.25 3.54 -47.72
C ARG A 3 -1.50 3.49 -46.81
N GLY A 4 -1.78 2.29 -46.29
CA GLY A 4 -2.77 2.05 -45.24
C GLY A 4 -2.27 2.50 -43.86
N LYS A 5 -3.20 3.00 -43.04
CA LYS A 5 -3.01 3.26 -41.61
C LYS A 5 -2.94 1.93 -40.84
N PRO A 6 -2.14 1.83 -39.75
CA PRO A 6 -2.06 0.63 -38.93
C PRO A 6 -3.30 0.45 -38.06
N ASP A 7 -3.63 -0.83 -37.80
CA ASP A 7 -4.77 -1.34 -37.02
C ASP A 7 -4.85 -0.74 -35.60
N GLU A 8 -6.02 -0.22 -35.24
CA GLU A 8 -6.37 0.17 -33.85
C GLU A 8 -6.67 -1.04 -32.95
N ASP A 9 -6.75 -2.25 -33.52
CA ASP A 9 -7.07 -3.49 -32.82
C ASP A 9 -5.89 -4.05 -31.98
N GLU A 10 -4.67 -3.54 -32.18
CA GLU A 10 -3.49 -4.00 -31.45
C GLU A 10 -3.29 -3.26 -30.11
N TYR A 11 -3.87 -2.06 -29.96
CA TYR A 11 -3.74 -1.23 -28.75
C TYR A 11 -4.54 -1.79 -27.55
N TRP A 12 -5.70 -2.42 -27.81
CA TRP A 12 -6.52 -3.02 -26.75
C TRP A 12 -6.03 -4.39 -26.28
N ASN A 13 -5.24 -5.08 -27.12
CA ASN A 13 -4.78 -6.45 -26.84
C ASN A 13 -3.36 -6.52 -26.23
N SER A 14 -2.65 -5.40 -26.11
CA SER A 14 -1.29 -5.37 -25.52
C SER A 14 -1.23 -5.01 -24.03
N SER A 15 -2.37 -5.01 -23.32
CA SER A 15 -2.39 -4.86 -21.86
C SER A 15 -1.68 -6.06 -21.21
N LYS A 16 -0.50 -5.82 -20.62
CA LYS A 16 0.23 -6.79 -19.78
C LYS A 16 -0.46 -7.09 -18.43
N PHE A 17 -1.71 -6.68 -18.24
CA PHE A 17 -2.47 -6.97 -17.03
C PHE A 17 -3.40 -8.16 -17.27
N LYS A 18 -2.96 -9.33 -16.77
CA LYS A 18 -3.80 -10.50 -16.56
C LYS A 18 -4.93 -10.15 -15.58
N ALA A 19 -6.17 -10.46 -15.94
CA ALA A 19 -7.27 -10.46 -14.99
C ALA A 19 -7.03 -11.54 -13.93
N PHE A 20 -7.23 -11.21 -12.65
CA PHE A 20 -7.11 -12.12 -11.52
C PHE A 20 -8.02 -13.35 -11.70
N THR A 21 -7.40 -14.50 -11.95
CA THR A 21 -8.02 -15.83 -11.93
C THR A 21 -7.40 -16.64 -10.81
N PHE A 22 -8.24 -17.29 -10.01
CA PHE A 22 -7.87 -18.02 -8.79
C PHE A 22 -7.04 -19.31 -9.00
N ASP A 23 -6.49 -19.50 -10.20
CA ASP A 23 -5.77 -20.71 -10.65
C ASP A 23 -4.26 -20.51 -10.83
N ASP A 24 -3.71 -19.32 -10.57
CA ASP A 24 -2.25 -19.17 -10.60
C ASP A 24 -1.68 -19.62 -9.24
N GLU A 25 -1.19 -20.86 -9.19
CA GLU A 25 -0.29 -21.38 -8.16
C GLU A 25 1.00 -20.54 -8.17
N ASP A 26 1.23 -19.72 -7.13
CA ASP A 26 2.53 -19.56 -6.44
C ASP A 26 2.58 -18.33 -5.49
N ASP A 27 3.18 -18.58 -4.33
CA ASP A 27 3.70 -17.70 -3.27
C ASP A 27 2.80 -16.69 -2.52
N ASP A 28 2.71 -16.91 -1.20
CA ASP A 28 1.95 -16.15 -0.19
C ASP A 28 2.33 -14.66 -0.08
N PHE A 29 3.48 -14.23 -0.63
CA PHE A 29 3.88 -12.82 -0.64
C PHE A 29 3.15 -11.99 -1.71
N THR A 30 2.66 -12.64 -2.77
CA THR A 30 1.96 -12.00 -3.90
C THR A 30 0.51 -11.66 -3.55
N ARG A 31 -0.13 -12.47 -2.69
CA ARG A 31 -1.53 -12.31 -2.24
C ARG A 31 -1.80 -11.00 -1.50
N LEU A 32 -0.86 -10.53 -0.67
CA LEU A 32 -1.01 -9.29 0.09
C LEU A 32 -0.92 -8.03 -0.81
N LYS A 33 -0.12 -8.12 -1.87
CA LYS A 33 0.08 -7.03 -2.85
C LYS A 33 -1.10 -6.93 -3.83
N GLU A 34 -1.70 -8.07 -4.20
CA GLU A 34 -2.90 -8.10 -5.04
C GLU A 34 -4.16 -7.67 -4.30
N SER A 35 -4.33 -8.05 -3.03
CA SER A 35 -5.44 -7.55 -2.19
C SER A 35 -5.37 -6.03 -2.01
N LYS A 36 -4.17 -5.47 -1.79
CA LYS A 36 -3.96 -4.02 -1.71
C LYS A 36 -4.21 -3.31 -3.05
N ARG A 37 -3.88 -3.94 -4.19
CA ARG A 37 -4.21 -3.43 -5.53
C ARG A 37 -5.71 -3.51 -5.85
N ALA A 38 -6.40 -4.57 -5.43
CA ALA A 38 -7.85 -4.74 -5.61
C ALA A 38 -8.65 -3.72 -4.77
N VAL A 39 -8.18 -3.37 -3.57
CA VAL A 39 -8.78 -2.29 -2.77
C VAL A 39 -8.53 -0.92 -3.40
N ASN A 40 -7.35 -0.70 -3.99
CA ASN A 40 -7.04 0.55 -4.69
C ASN A 40 -7.78 0.69 -6.04
N SER A 41 -8.11 -0.41 -6.72
CA SER A 41 -8.90 -0.34 -7.96
C SER A 41 -10.38 -0.04 -7.72
N ILE A 42 -10.91 -0.36 -6.54
CA ILE A 42 -12.26 0.06 -6.13
C ILE A 42 -12.33 1.58 -5.95
N ARG A 43 -11.25 2.22 -5.50
CA ARG A 43 -11.16 3.68 -5.36
C ARG A 43 -11.22 4.39 -6.72
N SER A 44 -10.51 3.87 -7.73
CA SER A 44 -10.54 4.37 -9.11
C SER A 44 -11.93 4.26 -9.76
N LEU A 45 -12.81 3.36 -9.32
CA LEU A 45 -14.18 3.22 -9.83
C LEU A 45 -15.19 4.18 -9.15
N VAL A 46 -14.75 4.96 -8.16
CA VAL A 46 -15.59 5.87 -7.36
C VAL A 46 -15.20 7.34 -7.59
N GLU A 47 -14.00 7.61 -8.08
CA GLU A 47 -13.46 8.98 -8.30
C GLU A 47 -13.61 9.48 -9.75
N GLU A 48 -14.18 8.71 -10.68
CA GLU A 48 -14.51 9.19 -12.04
C GLU A 48 -15.84 9.95 -12.04
N GLU A 49 -15.84 11.13 -11.43
CA GLU A 49 -16.71 12.28 -11.70
C GLU A 49 -16.27 13.38 -10.73
N ASP A 50 -15.19 14.08 -11.10
CA ASP A 50 -14.93 15.50 -10.80
C ASP A 50 -13.61 15.87 -11.51
N GLU A 51 -13.74 16.53 -12.66
CA GLU A 51 -12.64 17.20 -13.36
C GLU A 51 -12.20 18.41 -12.53
N GLU A 52 -11.03 18.36 -11.86
CA GLU A 52 -10.16 19.53 -11.68
C GLU A 52 -8.77 19.16 -11.13
N ASP A 53 -7.75 19.65 -11.85
CA ASP A 53 -6.33 19.87 -11.52
C ASP A 53 -5.37 18.69 -11.24
N ASP A 54 -4.60 18.34 -12.28
CA ASP A 54 -3.34 17.61 -12.24
C ASP A 54 -2.28 18.37 -11.42
N VAL A 55 -2.07 17.96 -10.17
CA VAL A 55 -0.90 18.36 -9.36
C VAL A 55 0.11 17.21 -9.32
N GLU A 56 1.25 17.44 -9.96
CA GLU A 56 2.40 16.52 -10.03
C GLU A 56 2.92 16.22 -8.60
N LYS A 57 2.75 14.99 -8.12
CA LYS A 57 3.17 14.56 -6.78
C LYS A 57 4.67 14.21 -6.79
N VAL A 58 5.49 15.12 -6.29
CA VAL A 58 6.92 14.96 -6.05
C VAL A 58 7.23 14.52 -4.61
N SER A 59 8.29 13.74 -4.43
CA SER A 59 8.85 13.47 -3.09
C SER A 59 9.62 14.69 -2.58
N TRP A 60 9.91 14.75 -1.27
CA TRP A 60 10.74 15.80 -0.65
C TRP A 60 12.21 15.82 -1.14
N SER A 61 12.60 14.92 -2.05
CA SER A 61 13.89 14.92 -2.75
C SER A 61 13.79 15.30 -4.24
N GLY A 62 12.60 15.65 -4.75
CA GLY A 62 12.42 16.08 -6.14
C GLY A 62 12.43 14.96 -7.19
N GLU A 63 12.25 13.70 -6.79
CA GLU A 63 12.19 12.56 -7.73
C GLU A 63 10.73 12.12 -8.02
N PRO A 64 10.41 11.68 -9.25
CA PRO A 64 9.10 11.11 -9.57
C PRO A 64 8.86 9.84 -8.75
N VAL A 65 7.68 9.75 -8.13
CA VAL A 65 7.30 8.59 -7.31
C VAL A 65 7.17 7.35 -8.21
N GLY A 66 8.20 6.48 -8.22
CA GLY A 66 8.14 5.22 -8.98
C GLY A 66 9.45 4.55 -9.37
N SER A 67 10.63 5.06 -8.98
CA SER A 67 11.91 4.49 -9.40
C SER A 67 12.87 4.26 -8.25
N ILE A 68 12.82 3.07 -7.62
CA ILE A 68 13.98 2.56 -6.88
C ILE A 68 14.17 1.07 -7.21
N SER A 69 15.20 0.80 -8.02
CA SER A 69 15.78 -0.52 -8.24
C SER A 69 16.72 -0.87 -7.08
N TRP A 70 16.34 -1.81 -6.22
CA TRP A 70 17.24 -2.34 -5.20
C TRP A 70 18.01 -3.54 -5.75
N SER A 71 19.29 -3.32 -6.05
CA SER A 71 20.29 -4.36 -6.29
C SER A 71 20.67 -5.00 -4.95
N VAL A 72 20.18 -6.22 -4.71
CA VAL A 72 20.58 -7.03 -3.56
C VAL A 72 21.90 -7.72 -3.87
N LYS A 73 22.97 -7.33 -3.18
CA LYS A 73 24.15 -8.16 -3.01
C LYS A 73 24.69 -7.98 -1.59
N GLU A 74 24.98 -9.12 -0.98
CA GLU A 74 25.90 -9.29 0.15
C GLU A 74 25.33 -9.11 1.55
N THR A 75 24.79 -10.20 2.12
CA THR A 75 25.12 -10.68 3.48
C THR A 75 24.63 -12.11 3.64
N ALA A 76 25.51 -13.09 3.41
CA ALA A 76 25.33 -14.44 3.91
C ALA A 76 26.72 -15.01 4.25
N SER A 77 27.09 -14.89 5.52
CA SER A 77 28.24 -15.58 6.09
C SER A 77 27.78 -16.91 6.70
N SER A 78 28.34 -17.99 6.16
CA SER A 78 28.79 -19.19 6.89
C SER A 78 27.80 -19.97 7.76
N ILE A 79 27.24 -21.05 7.20
CA ILE A 79 27.21 -22.37 7.86
C ILE A 79 27.54 -23.42 6.78
N ARG A 80 28.67 -24.12 6.94
CA ARG A 80 29.04 -25.33 6.18
C ARG A 80 28.81 -26.56 7.05
N SER A 81 28.10 -27.55 6.51
CA SER A 81 28.22 -28.97 6.84
C SER A 81 27.72 -29.77 5.62
N THR A 82 28.63 -30.17 4.73
CA THR A 82 29.07 -31.57 4.50
C THR A 82 28.02 -32.48 3.86
N GLY A 83 28.26 -32.89 2.61
CA GLY A 83 27.64 -34.08 2.01
C GLY A 83 27.40 -34.01 0.51
N GLU A 84 28.35 -34.57 -0.26
CA GLU A 84 28.18 -35.18 -1.60
C GLU A 84 27.90 -34.28 -2.84
N VAL A 85 28.91 -34.16 -3.70
CA VAL A 85 28.77 -33.86 -5.13
C VAL A 85 29.52 -34.95 -5.90
N ARG A 86 28.82 -35.59 -6.85
CA ARG A 86 29.42 -36.34 -7.95
C ARG A 86 29.61 -35.42 -9.15
N ASP A 87 30.79 -35.55 -9.74
CA ASP A 87 31.30 -34.83 -10.90
C ASP A 87 30.42 -34.94 -12.16
N GLN A 88 30.43 -33.87 -12.97
CA GLN A 88 30.63 -34.00 -14.42
C GLN A 88 31.12 -32.70 -15.08
N SER A 89 32.09 -32.88 -15.96
CA SER A 89 32.99 -31.89 -16.58
C SER A 89 32.39 -31.08 -17.76
N PHE A 90 32.90 -29.85 -17.88
CA PHE A 90 33.15 -28.93 -19.02
C PHE A 90 33.33 -29.53 -20.45
N PRO A 91 33.14 -28.76 -21.57
CA PRO A 91 34.02 -27.61 -21.91
C PRO A 91 33.46 -26.37 -22.66
N LYS A 92 34.37 -25.38 -22.72
CA LYS A 92 34.37 -23.96 -23.16
C LYS A 92 34.17 -23.74 -24.69
N ILE A 93 33.87 -22.49 -25.09
CA ILE A 93 34.55 -21.73 -26.17
C ILE A 93 34.37 -20.20 -25.98
N ASN A 94 35.41 -19.46 -26.38
CA ASN A 94 35.71 -18.04 -26.23
C ASN A 94 35.04 -17.12 -27.27
N THR A 95 34.82 -15.84 -26.95
CA THR A 95 35.33 -14.68 -27.72
C THR A 95 35.06 -13.34 -27.01
N ALA A 96 36.11 -12.55 -26.82
CA ALA A 96 36.07 -11.11 -26.51
C ALA A 96 36.38 -10.30 -27.80
N PRO A 97 36.14 -8.97 -27.82
CA PRO A 97 37.26 -8.06 -27.58
C PRO A 97 36.94 -6.79 -26.74
N SER A 98 37.86 -6.58 -25.78
CA SER A 98 38.46 -5.40 -25.15
C SER A 98 38.07 -3.91 -25.35
N LEU A 99 38.05 -3.23 -24.18
CA LEU A 99 38.62 -1.91 -23.76
C LEU A 99 37.86 -0.58 -24.02
N PRO A 100 38.01 0.48 -23.18
CA PRO A 100 38.51 0.56 -21.79
C PRO A 100 37.55 1.30 -20.80
N LYS A 101 37.61 0.91 -19.52
CA LYS A 101 37.06 1.67 -18.37
C LYS A 101 38.20 2.41 -17.65
N ASN A 102 38.02 3.71 -17.42
CA ASN A 102 38.82 4.48 -16.47
C ASN A 102 38.46 4.04 -15.03
N SER A 103 39.42 3.51 -14.28
CA SER A 103 39.30 3.32 -12.83
C SER A 103 40.44 4.04 -12.12
N SER A 104 40.11 5.12 -11.43
CA SER A 104 40.93 5.77 -10.42
C SER A 104 41.11 4.82 -9.23
N GLY A 105 42.35 4.45 -8.94
CA GLY A 105 42.71 3.58 -7.85
C GLY A 105 43.12 4.35 -6.60
N TYR A 106 42.69 3.86 -5.43
CA TYR A 106 43.47 3.88 -4.19
C TYR A 106 43.03 2.66 -3.36
N SER A 107 43.93 1.70 -3.17
CA SER A 107 43.73 0.49 -2.35
C SER A 107 44.76 0.44 -1.22
N LEU A 108 44.29 0.08 -0.02
CA LEU A 108 44.96 0.16 1.28
C LEU A 108 45.94 -1.00 1.53
N SER A 109 47.06 -1.06 0.79
CA SER A 109 48.04 -2.17 0.93
C SER A 109 49.44 -1.76 1.41
N SER A 110 49.66 -0.53 1.90
CA SER A 110 51.00 -0.06 2.28
C SER A 110 51.35 -0.17 3.77
N LEU A 111 50.53 -0.82 4.61
CA LEU A 111 50.74 -0.81 6.07
C LEU A 111 51.42 -2.04 6.67
N PHE A 112 51.83 -3.05 5.90
CA PHE A 112 52.56 -4.19 6.47
C PHE A 112 53.62 -4.75 5.53
N LYS A 113 54.88 -4.37 5.75
CA LYS A 113 56.06 -5.25 5.60
C LYS A 113 57.32 -4.57 6.12
N GLY A 114 57.69 -4.91 7.35
CA GLY A 114 59.06 -4.85 7.80
C GLY A 114 59.90 -5.96 7.16
N LYS A 115 61.19 -5.73 7.01
CA LYS A 115 62.21 -6.79 6.90
C LYS A 115 63.51 -6.33 7.54
N ALA A 116 64.04 -7.23 8.36
CA ALA A 116 65.31 -7.17 9.07
C ALA A 116 66.44 -7.87 8.29
N LYS A 117 67.67 -7.70 8.84
CA LYS A 117 68.94 -8.48 8.74
C LYS A 117 70.09 -7.79 8.00
N THR A 118 71.36 -7.78 8.42
CA THR A 118 72.14 -8.13 9.66
C THR A 118 73.62 -7.85 9.34
N GLY A 119 74.44 -7.39 10.31
CA GLY A 119 75.80 -7.93 10.53
C GLY A 119 77.05 -7.00 10.56
N SER A 120 77.59 -6.80 11.79
CA SER A 120 79.03 -6.84 12.21
C SER A 120 80.00 -5.69 11.79
N PHE A 121 80.96 -5.13 12.56
CA PHE A 121 81.42 -5.13 13.98
C PHE A 121 82.50 -4.01 14.16
N GLN A 122 82.80 -3.62 15.42
CA GLN A 122 83.96 -2.85 15.96
C GLN A 122 84.04 -1.32 15.67
N SER A 123 84.63 -0.44 16.50
CA SER A 123 84.94 -0.31 17.93
C SER A 123 85.54 1.12 18.10
N PHE A 124 85.49 1.67 19.32
CA PHE A 124 85.91 2.99 19.80
C PHE A 124 87.31 3.49 19.39
N SER A 125 87.46 4.81 19.14
CA SER A 125 88.35 5.73 19.90
C SER A 125 88.27 7.21 19.46
N GLU A 126 88.14 8.09 20.45
CA GLU A 126 88.78 9.42 20.64
C GLU A 126 88.75 10.54 19.57
N SER A 127 87.97 11.58 19.93
CA SER A 127 88.41 12.93 20.35
C SER A 127 89.04 13.99 19.41
N PHE A 128 88.48 15.19 19.60
CA PHE A 128 88.94 16.57 19.33
C PHE A 128 88.87 17.15 17.90
N GLY A 129 88.15 18.28 17.80
CA GLY A 129 88.12 19.12 16.61
C GLY A 129 86.93 20.08 16.56
N GLU A 130 86.94 21.06 17.46
CA GLU A 130 86.05 22.22 17.52
C GLU A 130 85.86 22.89 16.14
N THR A 131 84.62 23.01 15.63
CA THR A 131 84.28 24.03 14.63
C THR A 131 82.81 24.42 14.72
N SER A 132 82.60 25.70 14.48
CA SER A 132 81.51 26.53 14.97
C SER A 132 80.16 26.30 14.27
N ILE A 133 79.13 26.46 15.09
CA ILE A 133 77.69 26.39 14.86
C ILE A 133 77.24 27.34 13.74
N ARG A 134 76.60 26.80 12.70
CA ARG A 134 75.43 27.42 12.02
C ARG A 134 74.55 26.35 11.38
N ASN A 135 73.65 25.77 12.17
CA ASN A 135 72.51 25.04 11.62
C ASN A 135 71.41 26.04 11.26
N TYR A 136 71.17 26.20 9.96
CA TYR A 136 69.92 26.73 9.43
C TYR A 136 68.80 25.73 9.76
N ALA A 137 68.09 25.95 10.86
CA ALA A 137 66.78 25.36 11.09
C ALA A 137 65.73 26.42 10.72
N PRO A 138 64.83 26.17 9.75
CA PRO A 138 63.68 27.02 9.58
C PRO A 138 62.80 26.86 10.82
N GLU A 139 62.63 27.95 11.56
CA GLU A 139 61.58 28.03 12.57
C GLU A 139 60.24 27.74 11.88
N LEU A 140 59.73 26.52 12.02
CA LEU A 140 58.31 26.21 11.86
C LEU A 140 57.57 26.86 13.03
N ARG A 141 57.50 28.20 13.03
CA ARG A 141 56.42 28.90 13.72
C ARG A 141 55.14 28.50 13.00
N LYS A 142 54.47 27.47 13.53
CA LYS A 142 53.05 27.24 13.26
C LYS A 142 52.34 28.60 13.42
N PRO A 143 51.53 29.04 12.45
CA PRO A 143 50.90 30.34 12.55
C PRO A 143 50.08 30.40 13.83
N LYS A 144 50.25 31.46 14.62
CA LYS A 144 49.50 31.71 15.88
C LYS A 144 47.97 31.70 15.70
N SER A 145 47.47 31.59 14.47
CA SER A 145 46.05 31.43 14.14
C SER A 145 45.50 30.04 14.48
N GLU A 146 46.30 28.97 14.48
CA GLU A 146 45.81 27.62 14.82
C GLU A 146 45.56 27.43 16.33
N TYR A 147 46.24 28.22 17.18
CA TYR A 147 46.03 28.19 18.63
C TYR A 147 44.81 29.00 19.11
N LYS A 148 44.29 29.92 18.29
CA LYS A 148 43.05 30.66 18.61
C LYS A 148 41.79 29.80 18.48
N ASP A 149 41.86 28.72 17.71
CA ASP A 149 40.71 27.86 17.45
C ASP A 149 40.37 26.90 18.61
N TYR A 150 41.21 26.81 19.64
CA TYR A 150 40.96 25.91 20.78
C TYR A 150 40.20 26.59 21.94
N VAL A 151 40.30 27.91 22.06
CA VAL A 151 39.66 28.70 23.13
C VAL A 151 39.36 30.10 22.59
N SER A 152 38.35 30.22 21.73
CA SER A 152 37.77 31.52 21.36
C SER A 152 36.31 31.55 21.76
N ASP A 153 35.89 32.68 22.33
CA ASP A 153 34.50 32.97 22.69
C ASP A 153 33.66 33.19 21.42
N TRP A 154 33.43 32.13 20.63
CA TRP A 154 32.63 32.26 19.42
C TRP A 154 31.18 32.60 19.76
N THR A 155 30.56 33.42 18.93
CA THR A 155 29.12 33.66 19.02
C THR A 155 28.33 32.38 18.70
N PRO A 156 27.04 32.32 19.03
CA PRO A 156 26.19 31.20 18.62
C PRO A 156 26.19 31.00 17.09
N GLU A 157 26.10 32.09 16.32
CA GLU A 157 26.15 32.08 14.85
C GLU A 157 27.47 31.49 14.32
N GLU A 158 28.62 31.94 14.84
CA GLU A 158 29.93 31.41 14.46
C GLU A 158 30.09 29.93 14.80
N THR A 159 29.50 29.51 15.92
CA THR A 159 29.52 28.11 16.36
C THR A 159 28.67 27.25 15.41
N VAL A 160 27.47 27.69 15.06
CA VAL A 160 26.59 27.03 14.09
C VAL A 160 27.26 26.90 12.71
N LYS A 161 27.87 27.98 12.22
CA LYS A 161 28.63 27.98 10.96
C LYS A 161 29.79 26.99 10.99
N ARG A 162 30.47 26.83 12.13
CA ARG A 162 31.52 25.81 12.31
C ARG A 162 30.95 24.40 12.30
N MET A 163 29.79 24.17 12.93
CA MET A 163 29.11 22.88 12.91
C MET A 163 28.75 22.47 11.47
N GLN A 164 28.18 23.37 10.68
CA GLN A 164 27.87 23.13 9.25
C GLN A 164 29.12 22.78 8.43
N GLN A 165 30.25 23.41 8.75
CA GLN A 165 31.54 23.17 8.09
C GLN A 165 32.28 21.93 8.60
N GLY A 166 31.72 21.20 9.57
CA GLY A 166 32.38 20.04 10.20
C GLY A 166 33.67 20.40 10.95
N LYS A 167 33.84 21.67 11.35
CA LYS A 167 35.00 22.13 12.12
C LYS A 167 34.85 21.81 13.60
N VAL A 168 35.94 21.85 14.35
CA VAL A 168 35.89 21.68 15.82
C VAL A 168 35.05 22.79 16.45
N TYR A 169 34.15 22.43 17.36
CA TYR A 169 33.29 23.35 18.12
C TYR A 169 33.10 22.86 19.56
N SER A 170 32.63 23.75 20.45
CA SER A 170 32.27 23.41 21.83
C SER A 170 30.95 24.08 22.22
N LEU A 171 30.00 23.28 22.73
CA LEU A 171 28.69 23.75 23.20
C LEU A 171 28.66 24.06 24.70
N GLU A 172 29.63 23.55 25.47
CA GLU A 172 29.69 23.67 26.95
C GLU A 172 29.85 25.11 27.47
N LYS A 173 30.16 26.06 26.59
CA LYS A 173 30.25 27.49 26.91
C LYS A 173 28.90 28.17 27.01
N PHE A 174 27.86 27.67 26.33
CA PHE A 174 26.51 28.23 26.38
C PHE A 174 25.82 27.75 27.65
N ARG A 175 26.12 28.40 28.78
CA ARG A 175 25.69 27.95 30.11
C ARG A 175 24.32 28.45 30.49
N SER A 176 24.02 29.71 30.21
CA SER A 176 22.74 30.31 30.57
C SER A 176 21.62 29.77 29.67
N LEU A 177 20.38 29.78 30.16
CA LEU A 177 19.22 29.41 29.35
C LEU A 177 19.12 30.29 28.10
N GLN A 178 19.37 31.60 28.23
CA GLN A 178 19.32 32.54 27.13
C GLN A 178 20.33 32.20 26.03
N ASP A 179 21.58 31.90 26.41
CA ASP A 179 22.64 31.56 25.46
C ASP A 179 22.34 30.26 24.70
N LYS A 180 21.76 29.28 25.40
CA LYS A 180 21.34 27.99 24.83
C LYS A 180 20.21 28.14 23.83
N LEU A 181 19.24 29.02 24.12
CA LEU A 181 18.12 29.28 23.23
C LEU A 181 18.56 30.09 22.02
N LEU A 182 19.45 31.08 22.20
CA LEU A 182 20.03 31.82 21.08
C LEU A 182 20.80 30.89 20.14
N LEU A 183 21.56 29.93 20.68
CA LEU A 183 22.21 28.89 19.87
C LEU A 183 21.21 28.04 19.08
N LEU A 184 20.08 27.68 19.68
CA LEU A 184 19.04 26.93 18.99
C LEU A 184 18.40 27.76 17.87
N ASP A 185 18.13 29.04 18.13
CA ASP A 185 17.53 29.96 17.16
C ASP A 185 18.47 30.17 15.95
N GLU A 186 19.78 30.34 16.19
CA GLU A 186 20.78 30.39 15.12
C GLU A 186 20.88 29.06 14.34
N ALA A 187 20.80 27.92 15.02
CA ALA A 187 20.80 26.62 14.35
C ALA A 187 19.57 26.44 13.44
N VAL A 188 18.40 26.91 13.88
CA VAL A 188 17.17 26.89 13.08
C VAL A 188 17.27 27.81 11.87
N ASN A 189 17.81 29.03 12.04
CA ASN A 189 18.03 29.99 10.96
C ASN A 189 19.03 29.49 9.91
N ALA A 190 19.96 28.61 10.30
CA ALA A 190 20.93 28.02 9.41
C ALA A 190 20.35 26.90 8.50
N HIS A 191 19.11 26.48 8.73
CA HIS A 191 18.38 25.48 7.94
C HIS A 191 19.11 24.13 7.75
N ASP A 192 19.99 23.76 8.68
CA ASP A 192 20.70 22.49 8.68
C ASP A 192 20.13 21.55 9.75
N GLY A 193 19.41 20.52 9.32
CA GLY A 193 18.77 19.56 10.22
C GLY A 193 19.73 18.79 11.12
N ASN A 194 20.98 18.57 10.69
CA ASN A 194 21.99 17.90 11.51
C ASN A 194 22.46 18.82 12.64
N VAL A 195 22.64 20.11 12.34
CA VAL A 195 23.04 21.11 13.33
C VAL A 195 21.94 21.36 14.34
N ILE A 196 20.68 21.51 13.89
CA ILE A 196 19.51 21.64 14.77
C ILE A 196 19.44 20.44 15.73
N THR A 197 19.53 19.22 15.19
CA THR A 197 19.47 17.99 16.00
C THR A 197 20.64 17.89 16.99
N ALA A 198 21.86 18.24 16.57
CA ALA A 198 23.03 18.24 17.46
C ALA A 198 22.88 19.24 18.63
N VAL A 199 22.35 20.44 18.36
CA VAL A 199 22.04 21.42 19.42
C VAL A 199 20.94 20.88 20.33
N LEU A 200 19.87 20.30 19.79
CA LEU A 200 18.79 19.70 20.59
C LEU A 200 19.28 18.55 21.49
N ILE A 201 20.22 17.73 21.04
CA ILE A 201 20.87 16.69 21.85
C ILE A 201 21.63 17.32 23.03
N TYR A 202 22.35 18.41 22.80
CA TYR A 202 23.02 19.16 23.86
C TYR A 202 22.02 19.77 24.86
N LEU A 203 20.92 20.33 24.38
CA LEU A 203 19.86 20.86 25.24
C LEU A 203 19.18 19.77 26.07
N LYS A 204 18.86 18.59 25.48
CA LYS A 204 18.34 17.42 26.20
C LYS A 204 19.25 16.98 27.36
N LYS A 205 20.57 17.09 27.19
CA LYS A 205 21.56 16.71 28.21
C LYS A 205 21.74 17.77 29.30
N SER A 206 21.52 19.04 28.98
CA SER A 206 21.94 20.17 29.82
C SER A 206 20.79 20.98 30.44
N LEU A 207 19.54 20.72 30.05
CA LEU A 207 18.33 21.34 30.60
C LEU A 207 17.44 20.29 31.25
N SER A 208 16.61 20.72 32.22
CA SER A 208 15.51 19.87 32.71
C SER A 208 14.45 19.71 31.62
N LYS A 209 13.74 18.57 31.62
CA LYS A 209 12.72 18.26 30.61
C LYS A 209 11.62 19.32 30.56
N GLU A 210 11.20 19.85 31.70
CA GLU A 210 10.14 20.84 31.81
C GLU A 210 10.53 22.15 31.14
N ASN A 211 11.78 22.60 31.36
CA ASN A 211 12.29 23.80 30.72
C ASN A 211 12.47 23.58 29.21
N LEU A 212 13.04 22.45 28.81
CA LEU A 212 13.21 22.14 27.38
C LEU A 212 11.85 22.10 26.65
N PHE A 213 10.84 21.42 27.21
CA PHE A 213 9.53 21.32 26.60
C PHE A 213 8.86 22.70 26.49
N ARG A 214 8.91 23.52 27.55
CA ARG A 214 8.36 24.88 27.54
C ARG A 214 8.95 25.73 26.42
N GLU A 215 10.27 25.69 26.23
CA GLU A 215 10.95 26.51 25.23
C GLU A 215 10.80 25.98 23.79
N LEU A 216 10.52 24.69 23.62
CA LEU A 216 10.27 24.09 22.30
C LEU A 216 8.85 24.36 21.79
N ILE A 217 7.86 24.57 22.68
CA ILE A 217 6.48 24.90 22.29
C ILE A 217 6.43 26.11 21.35
N THR A 218 7.26 27.13 21.60
CA THR A 218 7.29 28.36 20.80
C THR A 218 8.19 28.25 19.56
N ARG A 219 8.89 27.13 19.37
CA ARG A 219 9.90 26.91 18.31
C ARG A 219 9.54 25.68 17.48
N GLU A 220 8.52 25.80 16.64
CA GLU A 220 7.94 24.67 15.90
C GLU A 220 8.97 23.83 15.11
N ILE A 221 9.92 24.47 14.43
CA ILE A 221 10.94 23.76 13.64
C ILE A 221 11.79 22.89 14.56
N ALA A 222 12.33 23.48 15.64
CA ALA A 222 13.12 22.76 16.63
C ALA A 222 12.30 21.64 17.30
N LEU A 223 11.03 21.88 17.62
CA LEU A 223 10.14 20.89 18.19
C LEU A 223 9.91 19.69 17.25
N ARG A 224 9.68 19.94 15.95
CA ARG A 224 9.52 18.87 14.94
C ARG A 224 10.79 18.02 14.84
N HIS A 225 11.97 18.66 14.80
CA HIS A 225 13.25 17.96 14.83
C HIS A 225 13.43 17.14 16.11
N TYR A 226 13.04 17.68 17.26
CA TYR A 226 13.13 16.97 18.54
C TYR A 226 12.20 15.75 18.60
N ILE A 227 10.95 15.89 18.14
CA ILE A 227 9.99 14.77 18.03
C ILE A 227 10.55 13.69 17.11
N HIS A 228 11.10 14.07 15.94
CA HIS A 228 11.70 13.11 15.02
C HIS A 228 12.89 12.39 15.65
N PHE A 229 13.80 13.14 16.27
CA PHE A 229 14.93 12.57 17.00
C PHE A 229 14.49 11.55 18.06
N LEU A 230 13.49 11.87 18.90
CA LEU A 230 12.99 10.95 19.91
C LEU A 230 12.35 9.68 19.32
N LYS A 231 11.70 9.79 18.15
CA LYS A 231 11.16 8.63 17.42
C LYS A 231 12.28 7.72 16.91
N GLU A 232 13.33 8.29 16.33
CA GLU A 232 14.46 7.53 15.78
C GLU A 232 15.26 6.78 16.84
N ILE A 233 15.40 7.34 18.05
CA ILE A 233 16.12 6.68 19.16
C ILE A 233 15.19 5.86 20.07
N GLU A 234 13.92 5.71 19.70
CA GLU A 234 12.91 4.93 20.43
C GLU A 234 12.71 5.35 21.90
N GLU A 235 12.88 6.64 22.23
CA GLU A 235 12.66 7.20 23.58
C GLU A 235 11.15 7.43 23.85
N GLN A 236 10.37 6.35 23.77
CA GLN A 236 8.90 6.39 23.81
C GLN A 236 8.34 7.08 25.05
N LYS A 237 8.92 6.83 26.23
CA LYS A 237 8.46 7.43 27.49
C LYS A 237 8.56 8.96 27.45
N LEU A 238 9.69 9.48 26.99
CA LEU A 238 9.91 10.92 26.90
C LEU A 238 9.04 11.55 25.81
N LEU A 239 8.80 10.84 24.71
CA LEU A 239 7.92 11.29 23.64
C LEU A 239 6.45 11.38 24.09
N VAL A 240 5.97 10.42 24.89
CA VAL A 240 4.65 10.50 25.53
C VAL A 240 4.56 11.72 26.46
N GLU A 241 5.57 11.95 27.31
CA GLU A 241 5.61 13.11 28.19
C GLU A 241 5.61 14.44 27.42
N LEU A 242 6.36 14.50 26.32
CA LEU A 242 6.37 15.65 25.42
C LEU A 242 4.97 15.89 24.84
N PHE A 243 4.34 14.88 24.24
CA PHE A 243 2.99 15.04 23.68
C PHE A 243 1.96 15.48 24.72
N LYS A 244 2.03 14.97 25.95
CA LYS A 244 1.19 15.45 27.06
C LYS A 244 1.42 16.93 27.37
N SER A 245 2.69 17.39 27.38
CA SER A 245 3.00 18.80 27.62
C SER A 245 2.54 19.73 26.49
N LEU A 246 2.36 19.20 25.29
CA LEU A 246 1.87 19.91 24.10
C LEU A 246 0.34 19.86 23.97
N ASP A 247 -0.37 19.19 24.89
CA ASP A 247 -1.78 18.82 24.75
C ASP A 247 -2.11 18.02 23.48
N ARG A 248 -1.09 17.34 22.92
CA ARG A 248 -1.19 16.48 21.72
C ARG A 248 -1.54 15.05 22.09
N THR A 249 -2.65 14.89 22.79
CA THR A 249 -3.09 13.60 23.34
C THR A 249 -3.45 12.58 22.24
N GLU A 250 -3.91 13.05 21.08
CA GLU A 250 -4.20 12.21 19.90
C GLU A 250 -2.92 11.57 19.32
N ASP A 251 -1.82 12.33 19.18
CA ASP A 251 -0.54 11.77 18.70
C ASP A 251 0.00 10.70 19.64
N MET A 252 -0.16 10.91 20.95
CA MET A 252 0.16 9.91 21.96
C MET A 252 -0.71 8.66 21.80
N ALA A 253 -2.01 8.81 21.56
CA ALA A 253 -2.94 7.70 21.39
C ALA A 253 -2.62 6.89 20.11
N LEU A 254 -2.37 7.57 18.99
CA LEU A 254 -1.98 6.95 17.71
C LEU A 254 -0.65 6.19 17.81
N MET A 255 0.31 6.76 18.54
CA MET A 255 1.60 6.12 18.77
C MET A 255 1.45 4.81 19.55
N GLN A 256 0.68 4.81 20.64
CA GLN A 256 0.40 3.59 21.41
C GLN A 256 -0.40 2.58 20.58
N TYR A 257 -1.42 3.05 19.83
CA TYR A 257 -2.21 2.19 18.96
C TYR A 257 -1.36 1.40 17.97
N ARG A 258 -0.31 2.02 17.41
CA ARG A 258 0.59 1.40 16.43
C ARG A 258 1.25 0.12 16.94
N ASP A 259 1.38 -0.07 18.25
CA ASP A 259 2.00 -1.26 18.85
C ASP A 259 1.25 -2.56 18.51
N HIS A 260 -0.04 -2.49 18.13
CA HIS A 260 -0.79 -3.67 17.68
C HIS A 260 -0.13 -4.39 16.50
N LEU A 261 0.59 -3.65 15.64
CA LEU A 261 1.30 -4.19 14.48
C LEU A 261 2.41 -5.17 14.86
N ASN A 262 2.97 -5.02 16.07
CA ASN A 262 4.04 -5.86 16.59
C ASN A 262 3.52 -7.12 17.30
N ILE A 263 2.20 -7.21 17.57
CA ILE A 263 1.58 -8.34 18.28
C ILE A 263 1.23 -9.42 17.27
N ARG A 264 1.89 -10.58 17.32
CA ARG A 264 1.65 -11.69 16.38
C ARG A 264 0.39 -12.49 16.66
N ASP A 265 0.08 -12.72 17.94
CA ASP A 265 -1.09 -13.51 18.34
C ASP A 265 -2.36 -12.67 18.29
N GLU A 266 -3.40 -13.16 17.63
CA GLU A 266 -4.62 -12.42 17.35
C GLU A 266 -5.50 -12.20 18.59
N ASN A 267 -5.48 -13.13 19.56
CA ASN A 267 -6.19 -12.94 20.82
C ASN A 267 -5.53 -11.84 21.65
N LYS A 268 -4.20 -11.86 21.76
CA LYS A 268 -3.44 -10.80 22.42
C LYS A 268 -3.61 -9.46 21.69
N ARG A 269 -3.63 -9.47 20.36
CA ARG A 269 -3.87 -8.27 19.56
C ARG A 269 -5.28 -7.71 19.82
N ARG A 270 -6.31 -8.55 19.85
CA ARG A 270 -7.69 -8.17 20.23
C ARG A 270 -7.71 -7.55 21.62
N ASP A 271 -7.09 -8.19 22.61
CA ASP A 271 -7.10 -7.69 24.00
C ASP A 271 -6.36 -6.36 24.12
N PHE A 272 -5.28 -6.17 23.36
CA PHE A 272 -4.57 -4.89 23.24
C PHE A 272 -5.43 -3.81 22.57
N LEU A 273 -6.11 -4.13 21.46
CA LEU A 273 -7.04 -3.19 20.82
C LEU A 273 -8.18 -2.80 21.78
N LYS A 274 -8.63 -3.72 22.63
CA LYS A 274 -9.61 -3.42 23.69
C LYS A 274 -9.09 -2.40 24.69
N SER A 275 -7.83 -2.51 25.12
CA SER A 275 -7.24 -1.51 26.01
C SER A 275 -7.09 -0.14 25.33
N CYS A 276 -6.86 -0.14 24.01
CA CYS A 276 -6.78 1.10 23.22
C CYS A 276 -8.09 1.90 23.23
N LEU A 277 -9.25 1.28 23.49
CA LEU A 277 -10.54 1.99 23.57
C LEU A 277 -10.58 3.05 24.69
N SER A 278 -9.67 2.96 25.67
CA SER A 278 -9.54 3.93 26.77
C SER A 278 -8.59 5.10 26.45
N LEU A 279 -7.92 5.07 25.29
CA LEU A 279 -6.99 6.12 24.89
C LEU A 279 -7.75 7.37 24.41
N PRO A 280 -7.16 8.57 24.59
CA PRO A 280 -7.79 9.83 24.24
C PRO A 280 -7.69 10.10 22.73
N PHE A 281 -8.42 9.34 21.94
CA PHE A 281 -8.58 9.59 20.51
C PHE A 281 -9.57 10.72 20.24
N SER A 282 -9.47 11.30 19.04
CA SER A 282 -10.58 12.06 18.46
C SER A 282 -11.84 11.17 18.36
N PRO A 283 -13.06 11.74 18.34
CA PRO A 283 -14.28 10.94 18.21
C PRO A 283 -14.31 10.03 16.97
N ASP A 284 -13.74 10.50 15.86
CA ASP A 284 -13.66 9.75 14.60
C ASP A 284 -12.68 8.59 14.72
N ASP A 285 -11.46 8.84 15.24
CA ASP A 285 -10.45 7.79 15.43
C ASP A 285 -10.91 6.75 16.48
N ALA A 286 -11.58 7.19 17.54
CA ALA A 286 -12.14 6.29 18.55
C ALA A 286 -13.13 5.30 17.90
N THR A 287 -13.96 5.78 16.96
CA THR A 287 -14.89 4.94 16.20
C THR A 287 -14.13 3.93 15.35
N HIS A 288 -13.05 4.33 14.67
CA HIS A 288 -12.21 3.42 13.88
C HIS A 288 -11.51 2.35 14.71
N VAL A 289 -10.99 2.70 15.90
CA VAL A 289 -10.37 1.74 16.82
C VAL A 289 -11.41 0.76 17.38
N GLN A 290 -12.60 1.24 17.71
CA GLN A 290 -13.73 0.42 18.12
C GLN A 290 -14.13 -0.58 17.03
N ASP A 291 -14.29 -0.12 15.79
CA ASP A 291 -14.61 -0.98 14.66
C ASP A 291 -13.51 -2.01 14.39
N HIS A 292 -12.23 -1.64 14.52
CA HIS A 292 -11.12 -2.58 14.37
C HIS A 292 -11.16 -3.68 15.46
N TYR A 293 -11.33 -3.30 16.73
CA TYR A 293 -11.50 -4.26 17.82
C TYR A 293 -12.67 -5.22 17.55
N THR A 294 -13.84 -4.66 17.23
CA THR A 294 -15.07 -5.43 17.00
C THR A 294 -14.93 -6.36 15.79
N LEU A 295 -14.25 -5.93 14.72
CA LEU A 295 -14.00 -6.76 13.55
C LEU A 295 -13.06 -7.92 13.88
N LEU A 296 -11.94 -7.67 14.57
CA LEU A 296 -10.99 -8.73 14.90
C LEU A 296 -11.61 -9.76 15.87
N GLU A 297 -12.35 -9.30 16.89
CA GLU A 297 -13.08 -10.17 17.80
C GLU A 297 -14.04 -11.10 17.04
N ARG A 298 -14.81 -10.53 16.11
CA ARG A 298 -15.69 -11.28 15.22
C ARG A 298 -14.94 -12.29 14.34
N GLN A 299 -13.86 -11.86 13.70
CA GLN A 299 -13.06 -12.73 12.83
C GLN A 299 -12.48 -13.92 13.59
N ILE A 300 -12.03 -13.72 14.84
CA ILE A 300 -11.54 -14.81 15.70
C ILE A 300 -12.62 -15.86 15.94
N ILE A 301 -13.85 -15.42 16.25
CA ILE A 301 -14.97 -16.33 16.52
C ILE A 301 -15.34 -17.12 15.25
N ILE A 302 -15.50 -16.44 14.13
CA ILE A 302 -15.85 -17.06 12.84
C ILE A 302 -14.75 -18.04 12.41
N GLU A 303 -13.48 -17.63 12.47
CA GLU A 303 -12.35 -18.46 12.06
C GLU A 303 -12.22 -19.74 12.89
N ALA A 304 -12.42 -19.63 14.21
CA ALA A 304 -12.38 -20.79 15.11
C ALA A 304 -13.51 -21.78 14.79
N ASN A 305 -14.73 -21.28 14.62
CA ASN A 305 -15.89 -22.09 14.26
C ASN A 305 -15.70 -22.77 12.90
N ASP A 306 -15.29 -22.02 11.88
CA ASP A 306 -15.18 -22.53 10.51
C ASP A 306 -14.04 -23.53 10.36
N LYS A 307 -12.91 -23.35 11.07
CA LYS A 307 -11.86 -24.38 11.15
C LYS A 307 -12.39 -25.68 11.72
N GLN A 308 -13.19 -25.62 12.77
CA GLN A 308 -13.77 -26.81 13.38
C GLN A 308 -14.75 -27.51 12.40
N VAL A 309 -15.65 -26.73 11.79
CA VAL A 309 -16.65 -27.25 10.82
C VAL A 309 -16.01 -27.81 9.56
N GLU A 310 -14.93 -27.20 9.06
CA GLU A 310 -14.16 -27.71 7.93
C GLU A 310 -13.45 -29.02 8.29
N SER A 311 -12.80 -29.08 9.46
CA SER A 311 -12.09 -30.29 9.92
C SER A 311 -13.02 -31.48 10.19
N SER A 312 -14.26 -31.22 10.60
CA SER A 312 -15.26 -32.27 10.82
C SER A 312 -15.86 -32.79 9.51
N GLY A 313 -15.64 -32.11 8.38
CA GLY A 313 -16.19 -32.47 7.08
C GLY A 313 -17.72 -32.39 7.02
N GLN A 314 -18.36 -31.65 7.94
CA GLN A 314 -19.82 -31.60 8.03
C GLN A 314 -20.45 -30.59 7.08
N ALA A 315 -19.71 -29.56 6.65
CA ALA A 315 -20.24 -28.52 5.75
C ALA A 315 -19.83 -28.76 4.29
N ASP A 316 -20.82 -29.03 3.44
CA ASP A 316 -20.60 -29.27 2.01
C ASP A 316 -20.04 -28.05 1.27
N ILE A 317 -20.32 -26.84 1.76
CA ILE A 317 -19.78 -25.62 1.16
C ILE A 317 -18.24 -25.57 1.23
N PHE A 318 -17.63 -26.01 2.33
CA PHE A 318 -16.17 -26.06 2.47
C PHE A 318 -15.56 -27.21 1.67
N LYS A 319 -16.28 -28.31 1.45
CA LYS A 319 -15.81 -29.37 0.53
C LYS A 319 -15.79 -28.90 -0.90
N LYS A 320 -16.88 -28.25 -1.33
CA LYS A 320 -17.03 -27.76 -2.71
C LYS A 320 -16.12 -26.55 -2.98
N TYR A 321 -15.91 -25.71 -1.97
CA TYR A 321 -15.08 -24.52 -2.05
C TYR A 321 -14.19 -24.39 -0.80
N PRO A 322 -13.06 -25.12 -0.75
CA PRO A 322 -12.15 -25.10 0.40
C PRO A 322 -11.69 -23.69 0.75
N ARG A 323 -11.54 -23.42 2.05
CA ARG A 323 -11.07 -22.11 2.51
C ARG A 323 -9.60 -21.96 2.15
N LYS A 324 -9.26 -20.89 1.42
CA LYS A 324 -7.90 -20.67 0.90
C LYS A 324 -6.97 -19.92 1.86
N ALA A 325 -7.54 -19.20 2.82
CA ALA A 325 -6.82 -18.36 3.76
C ALA A 325 -7.70 -18.06 4.98
N SER A 326 -7.06 -17.61 6.06
CA SER A 326 -7.75 -17.11 7.24
C SER A 326 -8.33 -15.71 6.98
N ILE A 327 -9.46 -15.40 7.62
CA ILE A 327 -10.08 -14.08 7.59
C ILE A 327 -9.50 -13.11 8.64
N LEU A 328 -8.61 -13.57 9.51
CA LEU A 328 -8.02 -12.76 10.58
C LEU A 328 -7.24 -11.57 10.01
N ASN A 329 -7.47 -10.39 10.59
CA ASN A 329 -6.86 -9.11 10.20
C ASN A 329 -7.18 -8.67 8.75
N MET A 330 -8.17 -9.30 8.10
CA MET A 330 -8.60 -8.89 6.76
C MET A 330 -9.50 -7.66 6.85
N PRO A 331 -9.54 -6.80 5.81
CA PRO A 331 -10.46 -5.67 5.76
C PRO A 331 -11.92 -6.13 5.86
N ILE A 332 -12.77 -5.26 6.42
CA ILE A 332 -14.19 -5.54 6.60
C ILE A 332 -14.89 -6.02 5.32
N ILE A 333 -14.59 -5.44 4.16
CA ILE A 333 -15.21 -5.82 2.89
C ILE A 333 -14.84 -7.25 2.47
N THR A 334 -13.64 -7.71 2.86
CA THR A 334 -13.18 -9.09 2.63
C THR A 334 -13.89 -10.05 3.58
N THR A 335 -14.06 -9.67 4.86
CA THR A 335 -14.86 -10.45 5.81
C THR A 335 -16.33 -10.52 5.39
N LEU A 336 -16.92 -9.42 4.91
CA LEU A 336 -18.27 -9.43 4.36
C LEU A 336 -18.37 -10.35 3.15
N TYR A 337 -17.43 -10.28 2.20
CA TYR A 337 -17.42 -11.18 1.05
C TYR A 337 -17.35 -12.64 1.48
N TYR A 338 -16.45 -12.96 2.41
CA TYR A 338 -16.33 -14.31 2.98
C TYR A 338 -17.65 -14.79 3.58
N SER A 339 -18.29 -13.96 4.40
CA SER A 339 -19.62 -14.23 4.96
C SER A 339 -20.70 -14.39 3.89
N CYS A 340 -20.69 -13.59 2.82
CA CYS A 340 -21.63 -13.74 1.71
C CYS A 340 -21.40 -15.01 0.90
N PHE A 341 -20.18 -15.53 0.93
CA PHE A 341 -19.81 -16.75 0.22
C PHE A 341 -20.19 -17.99 1.04
N TYR A 342 -19.75 -18.06 2.29
CA TYR A 342 -19.88 -19.25 3.13
C TYR A 342 -21.12 -19.26 4.03
N HIS A 343 -21.61 -18.09 4.44
CA HIS A 343 -22.58 -17.91 5.54
C HIS A 343 -23.82 -17.10 5.15
N TYR A 344 -24.13 -17.05 3.85
CA TYR A 344 -25.15 -16.13 3.32
C TYR A 344 -26.55 -16.30 3.92
N GLY A 345 -26.93 -17.54 4.20
CA GLY A 345 -28.24 -17.88 4.74
C GLY A 345 -28.34 -17.84 6.26
N GLU A 346 -27.27 -17.44 6.96
CA GLU A 346 -27.29 -17.39 8.41
C GLU A 346 -28.14 -16.24 8.96
N SER A 347 -28.78 -16.50 10.11
CA SER A 347 -29.64 -15.52 10.77
C SER A 347 -28.82 -14.34 11.32
N ASP A 348 -29.46 -13.19 11.44
CA ASP A 348 -28.87 -11.97 11.99
C ASP A 348 -28.28 -12.11 13.41
N GLY A 349 -28.57 -13.21 14.12
CA GLY A 349 -28.01 -13.49 15.45
C GLY A 349 -26.57 -14.00 15.42
N THR A 350 -26.05 -14.42 14.26
CA THR A 350 -24.67 -14.94 14.14
C THR A 350 -23.68 -13.85 13.77
N TYR A 351 -22.44 -13.99 14.24
CA TYR A 351 -21.36 -13.08 13.89
C TYR A 351 -20.97 -13.16 12.40
N SER A 352 -21.11 -14.33 11.79
CA SER A 352 -20.83 -14.62 10.38
C SER A 352 -21.93 -14.18 9.43
N SER A 353 -23.12 -13.81 9.89
CA SER A 353 -24.20 -13.35 9.01
C SER A 353 -23.86 -12.05 8.27
N PRO A 354 -23.98 -11.98 6.93
CA PRO A 354 -23.75 -10.77 6.17
C PRO A 354 -24.63 -9.59 6.61
N ALA A 355 -25.90 -9.86 6.93
CA ALA A 355 -26.84 -8.84 7.36
C ALA A 355 -26.45 -8.27 8.73
N ASN A 356 -25.95 -9.10 9.63
CA ASN A 356 -25.39 -8.65 10.91
C ASN A 356 -24.14 -7.77 10.68
N ILE A 357 -23.18 -8.21 9.85
CA ILE A 357 -21.97 -7.43 9.52
C ILE A 357 -22.35 -6.05 8.96
N ARG A 358 -23.30 -6.00 8.00
CA ARG A 358 -23.78 -4.74 7.43
C ARG A 358 -24.31 -3.78 8.49
N LYS A 359 -25.12 -4.28 9.43
CA LYS A 359 -25.72 -3.48 10.50
C LYS A 359 -24.66 -2.99 11.49
N THR A 360 -23.77 -3.87 11.95
CA THR A 360 -22.73 -3.56 12.94
C THR A 360 -21.82 -2.44 12.46
N PHE A 361 -21.35 -2.52 11.22
CA PHE A 361 -20.35 -1.61 10.68
C PHE A 361 -20.92 -0.58 9.71
N ARG A 362 -22.25 -0.43 9.68
CA ARG A 362 -22.96 0.61 8.90
C ARG A 362 -22.57 0.62 7.41
N ILE A 363 -22.39 -0.57 6.83
CA ILE A 363 -21.99 -0.72 5.42
C ILE A 363 -23.13 -0.22 4.52
N SER A 364 -22.79 0.65 3.57
CA SER A 364 -23.76 1.23 2.64
C SER A 364 -24.43 0.17 1.77
N ASP A 365 -25.65 0.45 1.33
CA ASP A 365 -26.45 -0.45 0.47
C ASP A 365 -25.71 -0.81 -0.82
N LYS A 366 -25.00 0.16 -1.42
CA LYS A 366 -24.22 -0.03 -2.64
C LYS A 366 -23.05 -0.99 -2.40
N GLN A 367 -22.28 -0.79 -1.33
CA GLN A 367 -21.16 -1.67 -0.98
C GLN A 367 -21.66 -3.08 -0.65
N PHE A 368 -22.68 -3.17 0.21
CA PHE A 368 -23.25 -4.46 0.61
C PHE A 368 -23.77 -5.25 -0.61
N LEU A 369 -24.56 -4.61 -1.47
CA LEU A 369 -25.10 -5.27 -2.66
C LEU A 369 -23.99 -5.76 -3.59
N LEU A 370 -22.98 -4.93 -3.87
CA LEU A 370 -21.87 -5.30 -4.75
C LEU A 370 -21.08 -6.49 -4.20
N THR A 371 -20.82 -6.50 -2.89
CA THR A 371 -20.11 -7.60 -2.22
C THR A 371 -20.92 -8.89 -2.25
N CYS A 372 -22.22 -8.82 -1.90
CA CYS A 372 -23.13 -9.95 -1.97
C CYS A 372 -23.23 -10.50 -3.40
N LEU A 373 -23.46 -9.63 -4.37
CA LEU A 373 -23.57 -10.00 -5.78
C LEU A 373 -22.32 -10.71 -6.26
N GLY A 374 -21.13 -10.18 -5.97
CA GLY A 374 -19.86 -10.80 -6.33
C GLY A 374 -19.74 -12.22 -5.76
N ALA A 375 -20.01 -12.39 -4.46
CA ALA A 375 -19.92 -13.69 -3.80
C ALA A 375 -20.96 -14.69 -4.32
N ARG A 376 -22.23 -14.28 -4.44
CA ARG A 376 -23.33 -15.16 -4.89
C ARG A 376 -23.21 -15.52 -6.37
N ALA A 377 -22.79 -14.57 -7.22
CA ALA A 377 -22.55 -14.83 -8.63
C ALA A 377 -21.36 -15.80 -8.83
N LYS A 378 -20.30 -15.67 -8.02
CA LYS A 378 -19.16 -16.61 -8.05
C LYS A 378 -19.59 -18.05 -7.74
N LEU A 379 -20.55 -18.21 -6.85
CA LEU A 379 -21.16 -19.50 -6.51
C LEU A 379 -22.20 -19.99 -7.53
N LYS A 380 -22.51 -19.17 -8.55
CA LYS A 380 -23.61 -19.38 -9.50
C LYS A 380 -24.97 -19.56 -8.80
N ALA A 381 -25.14 -18.93 -7.64
CA ALA A 381 -26.35 -18.99 -6.85
C ALA A 381 -27.38 -17.98 -7.37
N TRP A 382 -27.89 -18.20 -8.58
CA TRP A 382 -28.71 -17.23 -9.32
C TRP A 382 -30.03 -16.87 -8.61
N PHE A 383 -30.58 -17.79 -7.83
CA PHE A 383 -31.76 -17.51 -6.99
C PHE A 383 -31.44 -16.45 -5.92
N ASP A 384 -30.30 -16.57 -5.25
CA ASP A 384 -29.88 -15.60 -4.24
C ASP A 384 -29.54 -14.25 -4.87
N VAL A 385 -28.92 -14.28 -6.05
CA VAL A 385 -28.68 -13.07 -6.86
C VAL A 385 -30.00 -12.37 -7.16
N ASP A 386 -31.05 -13.10 -7.53
CA ASP A 386 -32.36 -12.50 -7.80
C ASP A 386 -33.02 -11.89 -6.55
N ALA A 387 -32.89 -12.57 -5.42
CA ALA A 387 -33.40 -12.10 -4.14
C ALA A 387 -32.77 -10.77 -3.72
N LEU A 388 -31.51 -10.49 -4.09
CA LEU A 388 -30.82 -9.23 -3.75
C LEU A 388 -31.51 -7.98 -4.30
N PHE A 389 -32.15 -8.09 -5.47
CA PHE A 389 -32.80 -6.96 -6.12
C PHE A 389 -34.29 -6.88 -5.80
N THR A 390 -34.86 -7.93 -5.23
CA THR A 390 -36.30 -8.07 -5.02
C THR A 390 -36.75 -7.31 -3.77
N THR A 391 -37.44 -6.20 -3.98
CA THR A 391 -38.09 -5.44 -2.89
C THR A 391 -39.57 -5.75 -2.84
N LYS A 392 -40.09 -6.08 -1.65
CA LYS A 392 -41.53 -6.26 -1.41
C LYS A 392 -42.13 -4.93 -0.95
N ASN A 393 -43.12 -4.45 -1.69
CA ASN A 393 -43.94 -3.32 -1.23
C ASN A 393 -44.94 -3.80 -0.16
N TRP A 394 -45.48 -2.85 0.62
CA TRP A 394 -46.49 -3.11 1.65
C TRP A 394 -47.69 -3.96 1.16
N LEU A 395 -48.08 -3.82 -0.10
CA LEU A 395 -49.17 -4.58 -0.74
C LEU A 395 -48.74 -5.97 -1.27
N GLY A 396 -47.54 -6.44 -0.97
CA GLY A 396 -47.03 -7.74 -1.41
C GLY A 396 -46.48 -7.77 -2.85
N TYR A 397 -46.63 -6.69 -3.62
CA TYR A 397 -46.03 -6.58 -4.95
C TYR A 397 -44.51 -6.52 -4.86
N THR A 398 -43.84 -7.33 -5.68
CA THR A 398 -42.38 -7.32 -5.80
C THR A 398 -41.94 -6.43 -6.95
N LYS A 399 -40.93 -5.58 -6.72
CA LYS A 399 -40.24 -4.84 -7.77
C LYS A 399 -38.73 -5.03 -7.63
N LYS A 400 -38.05 -5.24 -8.74
CA LYS A 400 -36.59 -5.28 -8.79
C LYS A 400 -36.02 -3.86 -8.80
N ARG A 401 -35.06 -3.56 -7.93
CA ARG A 401 -34.35 -2.28 -7.86
C ARG A 401 -32.85 -2.52 -7.71
N SER A 402 -32.04 -1.61 -8.26
CA SER A 402 -30.59 -1.65 -8.14
C SER A 402 -30.02 -0.24 -7.95
N PRO A 403 -29.14 0.00 -6.96
CA PRO A 403 -28.45 1.27 -6.71
C PRO A 403 -27.29 1.55 -7.69
N ILE A 404 -26.94 0.61 -8.59
CA ILE A 404 -25.85 0.77 -9.57
C ILE A 404 -26.30 0.64 -11.03
N GLY A 405 -27.62 0.54 -11.25
CA GLY A 405 -28.20 0.28 -12.57
C GLY A 405 -28.04 -1.17 -13.03
N PHE A 406 -28.99 -1.67 -13.82
CA PHE A 406 -28.98 -3.08 -14.26
C PHE A 406 -27.92 -3.39 -15.32
N HIS A 407 -27.44 -2.41 -16.08
CA HIS A 407 -26.35 -2.60 -17.04
C HIS A 407 -25.07 -3.13 -16.37
N ARG A 408 -24.66 -2.54 -15.22
CA ARG A 408 -23.49 -3.02 -14.45
C ARG A 408 -23.72 -4.41 -13.87
N ILE A 409 -24.96 -4.72 -13.46
CA ILE A 409 -25.33 -6.05 -12.95
C ILE A 409 -25.14 -7.10 -14.04
N VAL A 410 -25.63 -6.84 -15.25
CA VAL A 410 -25.48 -7.75 -16.40
C VAL A 410 -24.00 -8.04 -16.67
N ASP A 411 -23.13 -7.02 -16.65
CA ASP A 411 -21.69 -7.20 -16.84
C ASP A 411 -21.05 -8.06 -15.75
N ILE A 412 -21.43 -7.86 -14.48
CA ILE A 412 -20.93 -8.68 -13.36
C ILE A 412 -21.39 -10.13 -13.49
N LEU A 413 -22.65 -10.36 -13.87
CA LEU A 413 -23.20 -11.69 -14.08
C LEU A 413 -22.53 -12.40 -15.25
N GLN A 414 -22.30 -11.69 -16.35
CA GLN A 414 -21.60 -12.25 -17.51
C GLN A 414 -20.16 -12.63 -17.17
N LYS A 415 -19.42 -11.79 -16.44
CA LYS A 415 -18.06 -12.11 -15.95
C LYS A 415 -18.02 -13.35 -15.05
N ASN A 416 -19.14 -13.71 -14.42
CA ASN A 416 -19.29 -14.92 -13.61
C ASN A 416 -19.98 -16.08 -14.35
N ASN A 417 -20.00 -16.02 -15.69
CA ASN A 417 -20.55 -17.07 -16.55
C ASN A 417 -22.03 -17.37 -16.27
N ALA A 418 -22.83 -16.32 -16.05
CA ALA A 418 -24.27 -16.46 -15.96
C ALA A 418 -24.86 -16.99 -17.27
N PRO A 419 -25.80 -17.95 -17.22
CA PRO A 419 -26.51 -18.41 -18.41
C PRO A 419 -27.25 -17.27 -19.11
N VAL A 420 -27.43 -17.38 -20.43
CA VAL A 420 -28.12 -16.37 -21.25
C VAL A 420 -29.52 -16.10 -20.72
N GLN A 421 -30.23 -17.12 -20.19
CA GLN A 421 -31.56 -16.95 -19.61
C GLN A 421 -31.54 -16.00 -18.40
N VAL A 422 -30.53 -16.12 -17.53
CA VAL A 422 -30.35 -15.23 -16.38
C VAL A 422 -30.02 -13.82 -16.87
N LEU A 423 -29.09 -13.68 -17.83
CA LEU A 423 -28.73 -12.37 -18.39
C LEU A 423 -29.95 -11.67 -19.02
N GLN A 424 -30.80 -12.40 -19.75
CA GLN A 424 -32.01 -11.87 -20.37
C GLN A 424 -32.95 -11.21 -19.35
N GLU A 425 -33.12 -11.79 -18.15
CA GLU A 425 -33.95 -11.19 -17.10
C GLU A 425 -33.47 -9.80 -16.70
N TYR A 426 -32.15 -9.61 -16.54
CA TYR A 426 -31.58 -8.35 -16.09
C TYR A 426 -31.41 -7.33 -17.22
N VAL A 427 -31.12 -7.78 -18.45
CA VAL A 427 -31.08 -6.89 -19.62
C VAL A 427 -32.46 -6.28 -19.87
N ASN A 428 -33.54 -7.02 -19.65
CA ASN A 428 -34.91 -6.49 -19.76
C ASN A 428 -35.20 -5.33 -18.79
N LEU A 429 -34.50 -5.28 -17.65
CA LEU A 429 -34.63 -4.23 -16.62
C LEU A 429 -33.82 -2.97 -16.91
N VAL A 430 -32.99 -2.96 -17.96
CA VAL A 430 -32.31 -1.74 -18.43
C VAL A 430 -33.37 -0.79 -18.99
N GLU A 431 -33.38 0.47 -18.57
CA GLU A 431 -34.45 1.41 -18.97
C GLU A 431 -34.20 1.98 -20.37
N ASP A 432 -32.95 2.36 -20.66
CA ASP A 432 -32.56 2.88 -21.96
C ASP A 432 -32.62 1.81 -23.06
N ALA A 433 -33.35 2.09 -24.13
CA ALA A 433 -33.62 1.11 -25.18
C ALA A 433 -32.38 0.81 -26.05
N GLU A 434 -31.54 1.81 -26.32
CA GLU A 434 -30.33 1.63 -27.12
C GLU A 434 -29.29 0.82 -26.36
N GLN A 435 -29.04 1.16 -25.08
CA GLN A 435 -28.17 0.42 -24.18
C GLN A 435 -28.67 -1.02 -23.98
N LYS A 436 -29.99 -1.21 -23.82
CA LYS A 436 -30.61 -2.54 -23.73
C LYS A 436 -30.32 -3.38 -24.97
N ILE A 437 -30.54 -2.81 -26.17
CA ILE A 437 -30.27 -3.52 -27.43
C ILE A 437 -28.77 -3.83 -27.56
N SER A 438 -27.88 -2.88 -27.23
CA SER A 438 -26.44 -3.06 -27.27
C SER A 438 -25.97 -4.21 -26.37
N LEU A 439 -26.39 -4.22 -25.10
CA LEU A 439 -26.09 -5.30 -24.16
C LEU A 439 -26.68 -6.64 -24.61
N ALA A 440 -27.92 -6.63 -25.09
CA ALA A 440 -28.56 -7.84 -25.58
C ALA A 440 -27.84 -8.42 -26.81
N GLN A 441 -27.30 -7.57 -27.69
CA GLN A 441 -26.51 -8.01 -28.84
C GLN A 441 -25.17 -8.60 -28.37
N LYS A 442 -24.47 -7.88 -27.49
CA LYS A 442 -23.19 -8.31 -26.90
C LYS A 442 -23.29 -9.69 -26.25
N TYR A 443 -24.39 -9.96 -25.56
CA TYR A 443 -24.61 -11.19 -24.80
C TYR A 443 -25.57 -12.20 -25.46
N LYS A 444 -25.90 -11.99 -26.74
CA LYS A 444 -26.76 -12.88 -27.55
C LYS A 444 -28.14 -13.15 -26.93
N CYS A 445 -28.69 -12.17 -26.23
CA CYS A 445 -30.05 -12.19 -25.67
C CYS A 445 -31.09 -11.90 -26.76
N HIS A 446 -31.23 -12.79 -27.75
CA HIS A 446 -32.01 -12.54 -28.97
C HIS A 446 -33.47 -12.14 -28.70
N ASP A 447 -34.15 -12.78 -27.76
CA ASP A 447 -35.54 -12.44 -27.42
C ASP A 447 -35.72 -11.01 -26.95
N VAL A 448 -34.74 -10.47 -26.21
CA VAL A 448 -34.80 -9.10 -25.69
C VAL A 448 -34.76 -8.11 -26.86
N ILE A 449 -33.90 -8.37 -27.85
CA ILE A 449 -33.79 -7.52 -29.04
C ILE A 449 -35.09 -7.55 -29.85
N ILE A 450 -35.61 -8.75 -30.11
CA ILE A 450 -36.86 -8.96 -30.87
C ILE A 450 -38.03 -8.24 -30.20
N ASN A 451 -38.19 -8.45 -28.89
CA ASN A 451 -39.25 -7.81 -28.11
C ASN A 451 -39.07 -6.29 -28.06
N THR A 452 -37.84 -5.79 -27.90
CA THR A 452 -37.58 -4.35 -27.85
C THR A 452 -37.91 -3.66 -29.18
N TYR A 453 -37.51 -4.21 -30.34
CA TYR A 453 -37.90 -3.63 -31.63
C TYR A 453 -39.41 -3.69 -31.88
N ARG A 454 -40.08 -4.77 -31.45
CA ARG A 454 -41.55 -4.86 -31.48
C ARG A 454 -42.18 -3.74 -30.64
N ASP A 455 -41.70 -3.52 -29.42
CA ASP A 455 -42.27 -2.54 -28.48
C ASP A 455 -42.00 -1.09 -28.94
N LEU A 456 -40.83 -0.86 -29.55
CA LEU A 456 -40.51 0.39 -30.24
C LEU A 456 -41.32 0.58 -31.53
N LYS A 457 -41.98 -0.48 -32.03
CA LYS A 457 -42.67 -0.53 -33.31
C LYS A 457 -41.77 -0.22 -34.50
N ASP A 458 -40.50 -0.61 -34.39
CA ASP A 458 -39.48 -0.43 -35.43
C ASP A 458 -39.44 -1.67 -36.33
N ARG A 459 -40.24 -1.62 -37.40
CA ARG A 459 -40.34 -2.72 -38.36
C ARG A 459 -39.03 -2.95 -39.10
N GLN A 460 -38.33 -1.86 -39.43
CA GLN A 460 -37.13 -1.92 -40.27
C GLN A 460 -35.99 -2.61 -39.54
N GLN A 461 -35.74 -2.23 -38.28
CA GLN A 461 -34.70 -2.87 -37.47
C GLN A 461 -35.02 -4.34 -37.18
N LEU A 462 -36.30 -4.68 -36.99
CA LEU A 462 -36.70 -6.07 -36.80
C LEU A 462 -36.40 -6.94 -38.05
N ILE A 463 -36.63 -6.40 -39.25
CA ILE A 463 -36.29 -7.08 -40.52
C ILE A 463 -34.77 -7.23 -40.69
N VAL A 464 -34.01 -6.18 -40.37
CA VAL A 464 -32.54 -6.23 -40.40
C VAL A 464 -32.04 -7.30 -39.42
N TYR A 465 -32.62 -7.35 -38.23
CA TYR A 465 -32.23 -8.31 -37.20
C TYR A 465 -32.61 -9.75 -37.55
N ARG A 466 -33.72 -9.97 -38.28
CA ARG A 466 -34.06 -11.28 -38.87
C ARG A 466 -32.91 -11.86 -39.69
N GLY A 467 -32.17 -11.01 -40.41
CA GLY A 467 -31.00 -11.43 -41.19
C GLY A 467 -29.79 -11.85 -40.35
N LYS A 468 -29.79 -11.56 -39.04
CA LYS A 468 -28.69 -11.88 -38.11
C LYS A 468 -28.93 -13.16 -37.30
N VAL A 469 -30.15 -13.71 -37.32
CA VAL A 469 -30.48 -14.97 -36.65
C VAL A 469 -30.50 -16.12 -37.65
N GLU A 470 -30.26 -17.34 -37.17
CA GLU A 470 -30.23 -18.54 -38.01
C GLU A 470 -31.61 -18.83 -38.61
N ARG A 471 -31.66 -19.13 -39.91
CA ARG A 471 -32.94 -19.42 -40.59
C ARG A 471 -33.56 -20.68 -40.00
N GLY A 472 -34.84 -20.58 -39.64
CA GLY A 472 -35.61 -21.68 -39.06
C GLY A 472 -35.43 -21.88 -37.55
N SER A 473 -34.58 -21.08 -36.90
CA SER A 473 -34.45 -21.05 -35.43
C SER A 473 -35.73 -20.55 -34.74
N SER A 474 -35.83 -20.73 -33.42
CA SER A 474 -36.93 -20.19 -32.60
C SER A 474 -37.07 -18.67 -32.76
N GLU A 475 -35.94 -17.97 -32.77
CA GLU A 475 -35.86 -16.52 -32.90
C GLU A 475 -36.35 -16.07 -34.27
N TYR A 476 -35.93 -16.77 -35.34
CA TYR A 476 -36.39 -16.47 -36.70
C TYR A 476 -37.91 -16.60 -36.83
N ARG A 477 -38.49 -17.71 -36.32
CA ARG A 477 -39.94 -17.94 -36.36
C ARG A 477 -40.70 -16.88 -35.59
N LYS A 478 -40.21 -16.51 -34.41
CA LYS A 478 -40.79 -15.44 -33.59
C LYS A 478 -40.80 -14.09 -34.31
N ILE A 479 -39.73 -13.77 -35.04
CA ILE A 479 -39.69 -12.55 -35.85
C ILE A 479 -40.74 -12.60 -36.97
N GLU A 480 -40.87 -13.72 -37.69
CA GLU A 480 -41.88 -13.88 -38.74
C GLU A 480 -43.31 -13.75 -38.21
N GLU A 481 -43.60 -14.36 -37.06
CA GLU A 481 -44.89 -14.23 -36.38
C GLU A 481 -45.21 -12.78 -36.01
N ILE A 482 -44.23 -12.03 -35.49
CA ILE A 482 -44.40 -10.62 -35.16
C ILE A 482 -44.62 -9.79 -36.44
N LEU A 483 -43.84 -10.02 -37.49
CA LEU A 483 -43.92 -9.26 -38.75
C LEU A 483 -45.21 -9.52 -39.53
N SER A 484 -45.77 -10.72 -39.41
CA SER A 484 -47.05 -11.12 -40.05
C SER A 484 -48.28 -10.69 -39.24
N ASN A 485 -48.11 -10.24 -38.00
CA ASN A 485 -49.21 -9.82 -37.15
C ASN A 485 -49.81 -8.47 -37.61
N SER A 486 -51.00 -8.53 -38.21
CA SER A 486 -51.72 -7.36 -38.72
C SER A 486 -52.25 -6.42 -37.64
N GLN A 487 -52.20 -6.80 -36.36
CA GLN A 487 -52.64 -5.97 -35.23
C GLN A 487 -51.58 -4.95 -34.79
N ILE A 488 -50.31 -5.15 -35.18
CA ILE A 488 -49.22 -4.25 -34.81
C ILE A 488 -49.20 -3.04 -35.74
N ARG A 489 -49.45 -1.85 -35.17
CA ARG A 489 -49.30 -0.57 -35.87
C ARG A 489 -47.84 -0.11 -35.81
N TRP A 490 -47.09 -0.35 -36.88
CA TRP A 490 -45.69 0.03 -37.04
C TRP A 490 -45.50 1.56 -37.10
N LYS A 491 -44.37 2.06 -36.60
CA LYS A 491 -44.06 3.50 -36.58
C LYS A 491 -43.43 4.03 -37.88
N ASN A 492 -43.09 3.13 -38.82
CA ASN A 492 -42.51 3.36 -40.16
C ASN A 492 -41.71 4.64 -40.35
#